data_AF-A0A101IE78-F1
#
_entry.id   AF-A0A101IE78-F1
#
_cell.length_a   1.000
_cell.length_b   1.000
_cell.length_c   1.000
_cell.angle_alpha   90.00
_cell.angle_beta   90.00
_cell.angle_gamma   90.00
#
_symmetry.space_group_name_H-M   'P 1'
#
loop_
_entity.id
_entity.type
_entity.pdbx_description
1 polymer ?
#
loop_
_entity_poly.entity_id
_entity_poly.type
_entity_poly.pdbx_seq_one_letter_code
_entity_poly.pdbx_strand_id
1 'polypeptide(L)'
;MAKNQNRKIRTTLLENRSSIVNALLILVDILTLSLAVLFSALIRLLLVPIMGGAINWPLIIQGLGFYILFAILLAWINGLYPGFGLAAVHEMQKVLYVVSLASVFLGVFLFLQQLGMAYSRFVFVLTWFLSALLMMLGRFGLRNRLSRYAWWGIP
;
A
#
# COMPACT_ATOMS: atom_id res chain seq x y z
N MET A 1 -12.23 -5.20 43.58
CA MET A 1 -12.73 -5.90 42.37
C MET A 1 -12.59 -5.10 41.06
N ALA A 2 -12.81 -3.78 41.03
CA ALA A 2 -12.78 -2.97 39.79
C ALA A 2 -11.42 -2.94 39.03
N LYS A 3 -10.28 -3.05 39.74
CA LYS A 3 -8.94 -2.98 39.13
C LYS A 3 -8.62 -4.17 38.20
N ASN A 4 -9.23 -5.34 38.45
CA ASN A 4 -9.02 -6.55 37.64
C ASN A 4 -9.88 -6.58 36.37
N GLN A 5 -11.06 -5.95 36.37
CA GLN A 5 -11.88 -5.81 35.16
C GLN A 5 -11.22 -4.88 34.15
N ASN A 6 -10.70 -3.72 34.58
CA ASN A 6 -9.97 -2.80 33.70
C ASN A 6 -8.71 -3.43 33.08
N ARG A 7 -8.03 -4.33 33.81
CA ARG A 7 -6.87 -5.06 33.30
C ARG A 7 -7.27 -6.09 32.25
N LYS A 8 -8.36 -6.85 32.47
CA LYS A 8 -8.93 -7.81 31.49
C LYS A 8 -9.46 -7.13 30.22
N ILE A 9 -10.09 -5.97 30.34
CA ILE A 9 -10.58 -5.19 29.19
C ILE A 9 -9.38 -4.64 28.39
N ARG A 10 -8.33 -4.15 29.06
CA ARG A 10 -7.09 -3.74 28.38
C ARG A 10 -6.37 -4.91 27.71
N THR A 11 -6.31 -6.08 28.34
CA THR A 11 -5.65 -7.24 27.71
C THR A 11 -6.43 -7.73 26.51
N THR A 12 -7.76 -7.85 26.58
CA THR A 12 -8.58 -8.26 25.42
C THR A 12 -8.53 -7.26 24.25
N LEU A 13 -8.45 -5.94 24.52
CA LEU A 13 -8.24 -4.92 23.49
C LEU A 13 -6.81 -4.93 22.90
N LEU A 14 -5.80 -5.30 23.69
CA LEU A 14 -4.40 -5.43 23.24
C LEU A 14 -4.11 -6.79 22.58
N GLU A 15 -4.90 -7.81 22.90
CA GLU A 15 -4.76 -9.21 22.47
C GLU A 15 -5.56 -9.49 21.19
N ASN A 16 -6.59 -8.68 20.89
CA ASN A 16 -7.14 -8.58 19.54
C ASN A 16 -6.25 -7.77 18.58
N ARG A 17 -4.93 -7.89 18.73
CA ARG A 17 -3.97 -7.72 17.63
C ARG A 17 -4.06 -8.98 16.77
N SER A 18 -5.18 -9.15 16.09
CA SER A 18 -5.34 -10.26 15.17
C SER A 18 -4.26 -10.13 14.10
N SER A 19 -3.20 -10.93 14.20
CA SER A 19 -2.15 -11.05 13.17
C SER A 19 -2.78 -11.32 11.79
N ILE A 20 -3.98 -11.89 11.77
CA ILE A 20 -4.81 -12.10 10.58
C ILE A 20 -5.23 -10.77 9.96
N VAL A 21 -5.66 -9.77 10.74
CA VAL A 21 -6.02 -8.43 10.23
C VAL A 21 -4.80 -7.74 9.64
N ASN A 22 -3.65 -7.82 10.32
CA ASN A 22 -2.41 -7.25 9.78
C ASN A 22 -1.97 -7.96 8.50
N ALA A 23 -2.04 -9.29 8.46
CA ALA A 23 -1.73 -10.08 7.26
C ALA A 23 -2.67 -9.72 6.11
N LEU A 24 -3.97 -9.56 6.37
CA LEU A 24 -4.95 -9.14 5.36
C LEU A 24 -4.70 -7.72 4.85
N LEU A 25 -4.36 -6.78 5.73
CA LEU A 25 -4.01 -5.42 5.31
C LEU A 25 -2.74 -5.44 4.44
N ILE A 26 -1.72 -6.23 4.81
CA ILE A 26 -0.51 -6.40 4.00
C ILE A 26 -0.85 -7.01 2.64
N LEU A 27 -1.69 -8.06 2.59
CA LEU A 27 -2.13 -8.68 1.34
C LEU A 27 -2.90 -7.69 0.45
N VAL A 28 -3.79 -6.89 1.03
CA VAL A 28 -4.51 -5.84 0.30
C VAL A 28 -3.55 -4.77 -0.22
N ASP A 29 -2.56 -4.36 0.57
CA ASP A 29 -1.56 -3.39 0.13
C ASP A 29 -0.71 -3.97 -1.02
N ILE A 30 -0.28 -5.23 -0.95
CA ILE A 30 0.43 -5.92 -2.04
C ILE A 30 -0.43 -5.95 -3.31
N LEU A 31 -1.70 -6.33 -3.19
CA LEU A 31 -2.61 -6.43 -4.32
C LEU A 31 -2.89 -5.06 -4.95
N THR A 32 -3.14 -4.03 -4.14
CA THR A 32 -3.44 -2.67 -4.62
C THR A 32 -2.22 -2.03 -5.28
N LEU A 33 -1.02 -2.19 -4.73
CA LEU A 33 0.22 -1.71 -5.35
C LEU A 33 0.52 -2.46 -6.67
N SER A 34 0.31 -3.77 -6.70
CA SER A 34 0.45 -4.57 -7.92
C SER A 34 -0.53 -4.12 -9.01
N LEU A 35 -1.80 -3.93 -8.65
CA LEU A 35 -2.81 -3.42 -9.57
C LEU A 35 -2.50 -2.01 -10.05
N ALA A 36 -1.99 -1.13 -9.18
CA ALA A 36 -1.60 0.23 -9.56
C ALA A 36 -0.51 0.23 -10.66
N VAL A 37 0.55 -0.58 -10.48
CA VAL A 37 1.62 -0.70 -11.48
C VAL A 37 1.10 -1.34 -12.78
N LEU A 38 0.31 -2.41 -12.67
CA LEU A 38 -0.24 -3.10 -13.85
C LEU A 38 -1.18 -2.20 -14.64
N PHE A 39 -2.10 -1.48 -13.98
CA PHE A 39 -2.98 -0.53 -14.65
C PHE A 39 -2.20 0.63 -15.27
N SER A 40 -1.18 1.14 -14.56
CA SER A 40 -0.31 2.18 -15.10
C SER A 40 0.41 1.74 -16.37
N ALA A 41 0.97 0.51 -16.37
CA ALA A 41 1.61 -0.09 -17.53
C ALA A 41 0.62 -0.38 -18.68
N LEU A 42 -0.60 -0.85 -18.36
CA LEU A 42 -1.66 -1.11 -19.33
C LEU A 42 -2.12 0.18 -20.02
N ILE A 43 -2.36 1.24 -19.24
CA ILE A 43 -2.73 2.56 -19.77
C ILE A 43 -1.61 3.07 -20.69
N ARG A 44 -0.34 2.91 -20.27
CA ARG A 44 0.79 3.25 -21.14
C ARG A 44 0.78 2.43 -22.44
N LEU A 45 0.49 1.13 -22.37
CA LEU A 45 0.45 0.25 -23.54
C LEU A 45 -0.61 0.70 -24.54
N LEU A 46 -1.81 1.07 -24.06
CA LEU A 46 -2.89 1.61 -24.89
C LEU A 46 -2.53 2.96 -25.54
N LEU A 47 -1.63 3.73 -24.91
CA LEU A 47 -1.15 5.02 -25.42
C LEU A 47 0.08 4.89 -26.33
N VAL A 48 0.74 3.72 -26.41
CA VAL A 48 1.89 3.49 -27.30
C VAL A 48 1.58 3.81 -28.77
N PRO A 49 0.43 3.42 -29.35
CA PRO A 49 0.10 3.75 -30.74
C PRO A 49 0.03 5.26 -31.02
N ILE A 50 -0.25 6.07 -29.99
CA ILE A 50 -0.45 7.52 -30.12
C ILE A 50 0.85 8.28 -29.80
N MET A 51 1.56 7.88 -28.75
CA MET A 51 2.73 8.60 -28.23
C MET A 51 4.08 8.01 -28.68
N GLY A 52 4.06 6.82 -29.28
CA GLY A 52 5.25 6.05 -29.61
C GLY A 52 6.00 5.49 -28.38
N GLY A 53 7.05 4.71 -28.67
CA GLY A 53 7.94 4.12 -27.67
C GLY A 53 7.64 2.65 -27.35
N ALA A 54 8.40 2.08 -26.41
CA ALA A 54 8.28 0.70 -25.98
C ALA A 54 8.19 0.59 -24.46
N ILE A 55 7.61 -0.51 -23.97
CA ILE A 55 7.51 -0.83 -22.55
C ILE A 55 8.52 -1.91 -22.22
N ASN A 56 9.43 -1.62 -21.29
CA ASN A 56 10.37 -2.60 -20.77
C ASN A 56 9.71 -3.38 -19.60
N TRP A 57 9.08 -4.51 -19.94
CA TRP A 57 8.40 -5.37 -18.97
C TRP A 57 9.29 -5.92 -17.85
N PRO A 58 10.50 -6.45 -18.14
CA PRO A 58 11.44 -6.88 -17.09
C PRO A 58 11.71 -5.78 -16.05
N LEU A 59 11.93 -4.55 -16.52
CA LEU A 59 12.21 -3.42 -15.65
C LEU A 59 11.00 -3.03 -14.79
N ILE A 60 9.79 -3.09 -15.34
CA ILE A 60 8.56 -2.83 -14.57
C ILE A 60 8.36 -3.87 -13.48
N ILE A 61 8.60 -5.15 -13.77
CA ILE A 61 8.44 -6.24 -12.80
C ILE A 61 9.48 -6.13 -11.68
N GLN A 62 10.75 -5.83 -12.02
CA GLN A 62 11.79 -5.61 -11.01
C GLN A 62 11.49 -4.38 -10.15
N GLY A 63 11.04 -3.28 -10.78
CA GLY A 63 10.61 -2.07 -10.08
C GLY A 63 9.41 -2.32 -9.18
N LEU A 64 8.45 -3.15 -9.59
CA LEU A 64 7.31 -3.56 -8.77
C LEU A 64 7.75 -4.29 -7.50
N GLY A 65 8.65 -5.27 -7.63
CA GLY A 65 9.19 -6.01 -6.48
C GLY A 65 9.86 -5.09 -5.46
N PHE A 66 10.71 -4.17 -5.94
CA PHE A 66 11.35 -3.16 -5.11
C PHE A 66 10.32 -2.22 -4.44
N TYR A 67 9.35 -1.75 -5.21
CA TYR A 67 8.34 -0.81 -4.76
C TYR A 67 7.41 -1.41 -3.68
N ILE A 68 6.95 -2.65 -3.86
CA ILE A 68 6.15 -3.37 -2.85
C ILE A 68 6.97 -3.54 -1.56
N LEU A 69 8.21 -4.01 -1.68
CA LEU A 69 9.07 -4.25 -0.52
C LEU A 69 9.25 -2.97 0.31
N PHE A 70 9.61 -1.86 -0.34
CA PHE A 70 9.79 -0.58 0.32
C PHE A 70 8.48 0.00 0.86
N ALA A 71 7.38 -0.10 0.13
CA ALA A 71 6.08 0.39 0.59
C ALA A 71 5.61 -0.34 1.85
N ILE A 72 5.76 -1.67 1.92
CA ILE A 72 5.41 -2.45 3.12
C ILE A 72 6.32 -2.09 4.29
N LEU A 73 7.63 -2.00 4.07
CA LEU A 73 8.59 -1.60 5.09
C LEU A 73 8.22 -0.23 5.68
N LEU A 74 7.96 0.75 4.82
CA LEU A 74 7.56 2.09 5.23
C LEU A 74 6.19 2.11 5.92
N ALA A 75 5.22 1.33 5.44
CA ALA A 75 3.92 1.18 6.09
C ALA A 75 4.05 0.59 7.50
N TRP A 76 4.96 -0.37 7.69
CA TRP A 76 5.26 -0.95 8.99
C TRP A 76 5.86 0.08 9.94
N ILE A 77 6.89 0.81 9.50
CA ILE A 77 7.58 1.84 10.31
C ILE A 77 6.62 2.99 10.68
N ASN A 78 5.73 3.40 9.77
CA ASN A 78 4.74 4.46 10.02
C ASN A 78 3.55 4.00 10.89
N GLY A 79 3.54 2.73 11.34
CA GLY A 79 2.46 2.18 12.14
C GLY A 79 1.13 2.21 11.40
N LEU A 80 1.15 1.91 10.09
CA LEU A 80 -0.06 1.73 9.28
C LEU A 80 -0.75 0.38 9.57
N TYR A 81 -0.04 -0.46 10.33
CA TYR A 81 -0.49 -1.67 10.99
C TYR A 81 -0.19 -1.48 12.49
N PRO A 82 -1.14 -1.64 13.45
CA PRO A 82 -2.47 -2.24 13.36
C PRO A 82 -3.56 -1.27 12.87
N GLY A 83 -4.46 -1.75 12.00
CA GLY A 83 -5.52 -0.95 11.35
C GLY A 83 -6.68 -0.50 12.25
N PHE A 84 -6.44 -0.28 13.53
CA PHE A 84 -7.42 0.14 14.53
C PHE A 84 -6.96 1.40 15.26
N GLY A 85 -7.90 2.27 15.64
CA GLY A 85 -7.61 3.46 16.45
C GLY A 85 -7.04 4.66 15.68
N LEU A 86 -6.90 4.58 14.36
CA LEU A 86 -6.58 5.73 13.50
C LEU A 86 -7.84 6.32 12.92
N ALA A 87 -8.02 7.64 13.05
CA ALA A 87 -9.04 8.36 12.31
C ALA A 87 -8.73 8.29 10.80
N ALA A 88 -9.78 8.20 9.96
CA ALA A 88 -9.63 7.97 8.52
C ALA A 88 -8.68 8.99 7.84
N VAL A 89 -8.72 10.25 8.25
CA VAL A 89 -7.85 11.31 7.73
C VAL A 89 -6.37 11.04 8.01
N HIS A 90 -6.03 10.59 9.22
CA HIS A 90 -4.64 10.29 9.59
C HIS A 90 -4.12 9.09 8.83
N GLU A 91 -4.97 8.10 8.55
CA GLU A 91 -4.58 6.96 7.71
C GLU A 91 -4.31 7.37 6.27
N MET A 92 -5.17 8.21 5.67
CA MET A 92 -4.95 8.73 4.32
C MET A 92 -3.63 9.51 4.23
N GLN A 93 -3.33 10.36 5.22
CA GLN A 93 -2.07 11.09 5.29
C GLN A 93 -0.87 10.14 5.33
N LYS A 94 -0.91 9.09 6.18
CA LYS A 94 0.16 8.11 6.26
C LYS A 94 0.30 7.28 4.97
N VAL A 95 -0.80 6.91 4.31
CA VAL A 95 -0.77 6.23 3.01
C VAL A 95 -0.06 7.10 1.98
N LEU A 96 -0.42 8.39 1.87
CA LEU A 96 0.26 9.32 0.97
C LEU A 96 1.75 9.44 1.28
N TYR A 97 2.09 9.52 2.56
CA TYR A 97 3.49 9.60 3.01
C TYR A 97 4.27 8.35 2.58
N VAL A 98 3.73 7.17 2.85
CA VAL A 98 4.33 5.88 2.48
C VAL A 98 4.49 5.74 0.97
N VAL A 99 3.43 5.98 0.20
CA VAL A 99 3.42 5.83 -1.25
C VAL A 99 4.37 6.83 -1.92
N SER A 100 4.37 8.08 -1.48
CA SER A 100 5.25 9.11 -2.03
C SER A 100 6.71 8.81 -1.71
N LEU A 101 7.01 8.43 -0.46
CA LEU A 101 8.36 8.08 -0.05
C LEU A 101 8.86 6.82 -0.77
N ALA A 102 8.03 5.78 -0.90
CA ALA A 102 8.35 4.58 -1.68
C ALA A 102 8.62 4.92 -3.15
N SER A 103 7.87 5.86 -3.73
CA SER A 103 8.07 6.32 -5.10
C SER A 103 9.40 7.07 -5.26
N VAL A 104 9.78 7.92 -4.29
CA VAL A 104 11.09 8.57 -4.26
C VAL A 104 12.22 7.53 -4.22
N PHE A 105 12.12 6.53 -3.35
CA PHE A 105 13.12 5.44 -3.29
C PHE A 105 13.17 4.64 -4.59
N LEU A 106 12.03 4.36 -5.23
CA LEU A 106 12.00 3.72 -6.54
C LEU A 106 12.71 4.57 -7.59
N GLY A 107 12.50 5.89 -7.59
CA GLY A 107 13.20 6.82 -8.47
C GLY A 107 14.72 6.80 -8.26
N VAL A 108 15.17 6.82 -7.00
CA VAL A 108 16.60 6.71 -6.63
C VAL A 108 17.17 5.37 -7.09
N PHE A 109 16.46 4.27 -6.88
CA PHE A 109 16.86 2.94 -7.33
C PHE A 109 17.03 2.86 -8.86
N LEU A 110 16.06 3.36 -9.61
CA LEU A 110 16.13 3.41 -11.08
C LEU A 110 17.28 4.30 -11.57
N PHE A 111 17.56 5.40 -10.87
CA PHE A 111 18.66 6.30 -11.20
C PHE A 111 20.03 5.66 -10.94
N LEU A 112 20.21 5.01 -9.78
CA LEU A 112 21.46 4.32 -9.43
C LEU A 112 21.80 3.19 -10.41
N GLN A 113 20.78 2.51 -10.94
CA GLN A 113 20.97 1.48 -11.97
C GLN A 113 21.15 2.06 -13.38
N GLN A 114 21.10 3.39 -13.54
CA GLN A 114 21.12 4.07 -14.85
C GLN A 114 19.96 3.65 -15.79
N LEU A 115 18.87 3.13 -15.21
CA LEU A 115 17.69 2.64 -15.95
C LEU A 115 16.59 3.71 -16.08
N GLY A 116 16.80 4.91 -15.53
CA GLY A 116 15.82 6.00 -15.55
C GLY A 116 15.39 6.45 -16.97
N MET A 117 16.24 6.25 -17.98
CA MET A 117 15.90 6.55 -19.38
C MET A 117 15.07 5.44 -20.04
N ALA A 118 15.23 4.20 -19.59
CA ALA A 118 14.48 3.04 -20.08
C ALA A 118 13.11 2.91 -19.38
N TYR A 119 12.96 3.48 -18.19
CA TYR A 119 11.71 3.50 -17.46
C TYR A 119 10.77 4.60 -17.98
N SER A 120 9.49 4.24 -18.21
CA SER A 120 8.50 5.22 -18.65
C SER A 120 8.15 6.19 -17.52
N ARG A 121 8.48 7.48 -17.69
CA ARG A 121 8.12 8.56 -16.75
C ARG A 121 6.62 8.65 -16.52
N PHE A 122 5.83 8.37 -17.56
CA PHE A 122 4.38 8.32 -17.46
C PHE A 122 3.93 7.20 -16.52
N VAL A 123 4.50 6.00 -16.67
CA VAL A 123 4.18 4.85 -15.80
C VAL A 123 4.58 5.15 -14.36
N PHE A 124 5.71 5.84 -14.15
CA PHE A 124 6.17 6.23 -12.81
C PHE A 124 5.15 7.12 -12.08
N VAL A 125 4.75 8.23 -12.71
CA VAL A 125 3.82 9.20 -12.10
C VAL A 125 2.43 8.60 -11.91
N LEU A 126 1.95 7.84 -12.89
CA LEU A 126 0.63 7.22 -12.83
C LEU A 126 0.59 6.09 -11.79
N THR A 127 1.68 5.33 -11.64
CA THR A 127 1.82 4.33 -10.57
C THR A 127 1.73 5.00 -9.19
N TRP A 128 2.44 6.12 -8.96
CA TRP A 128 2.35 6.86 -7.70
C TRP A 128 0.91 7.28 -7.38
N PHE A 129 0.23 7.90 -8.35
CA PHE A 129 -1.15 8.34 -8.19
C PHE A 129 -2.12 7.17 -7.92
N LEU A 130 -2.07 6.13 -8.76
CA LEU A 130 -2.95 4.96 -8.62
C LEU A 130 -2.64 4.17 -7.33
N SER A 131 -1.39 4.10 -6.91
CA SER A 131 -1.01 3.44 -5.65
C SER A 131 -1.65 4.14 -4.47
N ALA A 132 -1.56 5.47 -4.39
CA ALA A 132 -2.17 6.25 -3.31
C ALA A 132 -3.68 6.02 -3.29
N LEU A 133 -4.34 6.13 -4.44
CA LEU A 133 -5.79 5.97 -4.55
C LEU A 133 -6.25 4.54 -4.20
N LEU A 134 -5.66 3.52 -4.82
CA LEU A 134 -6.08 2.13 -4.64
C LEU A 134 -5.77 1.61 -3.24
N MET A 135 -4.67 2.03 -2.63
CA MET A 135 -4.32 1.62 -1.27
C MET A 135 -5.30 2.23 -0.24
N MET A 136 -5.71 3.50 -0.42
CA MET A 136 -6.79 4.10 0.37
C MET A 136 -8.13 3.36 0.20
N LEU A 137 -8.53 3.13 -1.06
CA LEU A 137 -9.80 2.45 -1.37
C LEU A 137 -9.80 0.99 -0.92
N GLY A 138 -8.68 0.29 -1.07
CA GLY A 138 -8.53 -1.10 -0.65
C GLY A 138 -8.67 -1.25 0.85
N ARG A 139 -8.01 -0.38 1.63
CA ARG A 139 -8.13 -0.37 3.09
C ARG A 139 -9.53 0.01 3.56
N PHE A 140 -10.15 1.00 2.93
CA PHE A 140 -11.53 1.38 3.22
C PHE A 140 -12.51 0.24 2.89
N GLY A 141 -12.37 -0.39 1.73
CA GLY A 141 -13.19 -1.52 1.29
C GLY A 141 -13.05 -2.73 2.21
N LEU A 142 -11.80 -3.04 2.62
CA LEU A 142 -11.51 -4.11 3.56
C LEU A 142 -12.23 -3.87 4.89
N ARG A 143 -12.15 -2.66 5.45
CA ARG A 143 -12.85 -2.32 6.70
C ARG A 143 -14.36 -2.35 6.55
N ASN A 144 -14.92 -1.75 5.50
CA ASN A 144 -16.36 -1.73 5.29
C ASN A 144 -16.97 -3.14 5.17
N ARG A 145 -16.23 -4.08 4.58
CA ARG A 145 -16.69 -5.48 4.45
C ARG A 145 -16.37 -6.32 5.68
N LEU A 146 -15.16 -6.21 6.22
CA LEU A 146 -14.68 -7.12 7.25
C LEU A 146 -14.98 -6.67 8.69
N SER A 147 -15.30 -5.39 8.90
CA SER A 147 -15.74 -4.88 10.21
C SER A 147 -17.01 -5.54 10.73
N ARG A 148 -17.74 -6.27 9.88
CA ARG A 148 -18.95 -7.00 10.26
C ARG A 148 -18.66 -8.36 10.88
N TYR A 149 -17.43 -8.86 10.80
CA TYR A 149 -17.08 -10.15 11.37
C TYR A 149 -16.54 -10.03 12.79
N ALA A 150 -16.97 -10.94 13.67
CA ALA A 150 -16.63 -10.95 15.10
C ALA A 150 -15.11 -11.00 15.40
N TRP A 151 -14.29 -11.49 14.46
CA TRP A 151 -12.83 -11.57 14.59
C TRP A 151 -12.09 -10.27 14.20
N TRP A 152 -12.80 -9.28 13.63
CA TRP A 152 -12.25 -7.96 13.30
C TRP A 152 -12.22 -7.02 14.51
N GLY A 153 -12.77 -7.44 15.65
CA GLY A 153 -12.90 -6.60 16.84
C GLY A 153 -14.35 -6.19 17.09
N ILE A 154 -14.61 -5.90 18.36
CA ILE A 154 -15.95 -5.65 18.90
C ILE A 154 -16.42 -4.29 18.35
N PRO A 155 -17.70 -4.14 17.95
CA PRO A 155 -18.28 -2.85 17.61
C PRO A 155 -18.12 -1.80 18.71
#